data_AF-A0A1D3L1R2-F1
#
_entry.id   AF-A0A1D3L1R2-F1
#
_cell.length_a   1.000
_cell.length_b   1.000
_cell.length_c   1.000
_cell.angle_alpha   90.00
_cell.angle_beta   90.00
_cell.angle_gamma   90.00
#
_symmetry.space_group_name_H-M   'P 1'
#
loop_
_entity.id
_entity.type
_entity.pdbx_description
1 polymer ?
#
loop_
_entity_poly.entity_id
_entity_poly.type
_entity_poly.pdbx_seq_one_letter_code
_entity_poly.pdbx_strand_id
1 'polypeptide(L)'
;MTEAENKELGNELEKLQMEKEELIEQIRELDRLKIEKLTKENEDLEKKVEWLDKENKKAEREKDNFLRQVKNSRRKKWYNSLKMISIIGVMDLLIIPLVVFLLGLHMQWIFIGMGIVTFFGILLVANYMSGTSPFDTGEVRKALTGAFITVYLTFVPIVTFEGAKITGTSANTVVTNFTWIVGAIVIFYFASRTVEAYVNGKGK
;
A
#
# COMPACT_ATOMS: atom_id res chain seq x y z
N MET A 1 -39.99 86.07 22.49
CA MET A 1 -38.68 85.84 21.85
C MET A 1 -38.06 87.19 21.57
N THR A 2 -36.87 87.41 22.13
CA THR A 2 -36.09 88.64 21.92
C THR A 2 -35.22 88.51 20.66
N GLU A 3 -34.88 89.61 19.99
CA GLU A 3 -34.00 89.60 18.80
C GLU A 3 -32.66 88.89 19.04
N ALA A 4 -32.16 88.93 20.27
CA ALA A 4 -30.95 88.23 20.69
C ALA A 4 -31.09 86.70 20.61
N GLU A 5 -32.21 86.13 21.08
CA GLU A 5 -32.47 84.68 21.02
C GLU A 5 -32.56 84.18 19.57
N ASN A 6 -33.21 84.93 18.68
CA ASN A 6 -33.30 84.57 17.26
C ASN A 6 -31.93 84.56 16.56
N LYS A 7 -31.04 85.46 16.95
CA LYS A 7 -29.70 85.56 16.39
C LYS A 7 -28.79 84.42 16.89
N GLU A 8 -28.93 84.04 18.15
CA GLU A 8 -28.21 82.91 18.75
C GLU A 8 -28.66 81.57 18.13
N LEU A 9 -29.98 81.37 17.98
CA LEU A 9 -30.56 80.23 17.26
C LEU A 9 -30.09 80.15 15.80
N GLY A 10 -29.99 81.28 15.10
CA GLY A 10 -29.48 81.33 13.73
C GLY A 10 -28.03 80.85 13.61
N ASN A 11 -27.16 81.32 14.51
CA ASN A 11 -25.75 80.90 14.54
C ASN A 11 -25.59 79.42 14.89
N GLU A 12 -26.40 78.90 15.82
CA GLU A 12 -26.37 77.49 16.21
C GLU A 12 -26.86 76.58 15.07
N LEU A 13 -27.88 77.01 14.33
CA LEU A 13 -28.40 76.30 13.16
C LEU A 13 -27.39 76.27 12.00
N GLU A 14 -26.66 77.36 11.79
CA GLU A 14 -25.58 77.43 10.80
C GLU A 14 -24.39 76.53 11.19
N LYS A 15 -24.03 76.48 12.48
CA LYS A 15 -23.02 75.56 13.00
C LYS A 15 -23.43 74.10 12.83
N LEU A 16 -24.67 73.75 13.15
CA LEU A 16 -25.21 72.40 12.93
C LEU A 16 -25.26 72.02 11.46
N GLN A 17 -25.51 72.97 10.55
CA GLN A 17 -25.44 72.73 9.11
C GLN A 17 -24.00 72.43 8.67
N MET A 18 -23.01 73.19 9.14
CA MET A 18 -21.61 72.91 8.84
C MET A 18 -21.16 71.56 9.39
N GLU A 19 -21.50 71.23 10.64
CA GLU A 19 -21.18 69.91 11.23
C GLU A 19 -21.84 68.77 10.46
N LYS A 20 -23.09 68.95 10.00
CA LYS A 20 -23.77 67.97 9.15
C LYS A 20 -23.06 67.78 7.81
N GLU A 21 -22.62 68.86 7.16
CA GLU A 21 -21.89 68.79 5.89
C GLU A 21 -20.53 68.11 6.06
N GLU A 22 -19.81 68.41 7.14
CA GLU A 22 -18.54 67.76 7.48
C GLU A 22 -18.71 66.25 7.72
N LEU A 23 -19.72 65.86 8.51
CA LEU A 23 -20.04 64.45 8.76
C LEU A 23 -20.43 63.71 7.47
N ILE A 24 -21.18 64.35 6.57
CA ILE A 24 -21.53 63.76 5.27
C ILE A 24 -20.27 63.49 4.44
N GLU A 25 -19.31 64.41 4.45
CA GLU A 25 -18.08 64.25 3.68
C GLU A 25 -17.17 63.16 4.28
N GLN A 26 -17.05 63.11 5.61
CA GLN A 26 -16.35 62.02 6.31
C GLN A 26 -16.97 60.64 6.01
N ILE A 27 -18.30 60.54 5.99
CA ILE A 27 -19.00 59.28 5.64
C ILE A 27 -18.66 58.86 4.21
N ARG A 28 -18.67 59.80 3.25
CA ARG A 28 -18.33 59.49 1.85
C ARG A 28 -16.89 59.03 1.69
N GLU A 29 -15.96 59.68 2.40
CA GLU A 29 -14.55 59.29 2.37
C GLU A 29 -14.36 57.88 2.95
N LEU A 30 -15.01 57.60 4.07
CA LEU A 30 -14.94 56.30 4.73
C LEU A 30 -15.54 55.19 3.86
N ASP A 31 -16.66 55.45 3.17
CA ASP A 31 -17.26 54.53 2.20
C ASP A 31 -16.32 54.28 1.01
N ARG A 32 -15.67 55.32 0.47
CA ARG A 32 -14.68 55.16 -0.61
C ARG A 32 -13.51 54.28 -0.17
N LEU A 33 -12.92 54.57 0.99
CA LEU A 33 -11.79 53.80 1.52
C LEU A 33 -12.18 52.34 1.77
N LYS A 34 -13.40 52.09 2.27
CA LYS A 34 -13.91 50.75 2.49
C LYS A 34 -14.11 49.99 1.18
N ILE A 35 -14.68 50.64 0.16
CA ILE A 35 -14.84 50.05 -1.18
C ILE A 35 -13.48 49.70 -1.77
N GLU A 36 -12.52 50.63 -1.74
CA GLU A 36 -11.18 50.41 -2.30
C GLU A 36 -10.44 49.25 -1.61
N LYS A 37 -10.54 49.18 -0.27
CA LYS A 37 -9.96 48.07 0.49
C LYS A 37 -10.59 46.74 0.13
N LEU A 38 -11.92 46.67 0.06
CA LEU A 38 -12.63 45.45 -0.31
C LEU A 38 -12.34 45.02 -1.75
N THR A 39 -12.22 45.95 -2.69
CA THR A 39 -11.84 45.62 -4.08
C THR A 39 -10.44 45.05 -4.15
N LYS A 40 -9.49 45.62 -3.41
CA LYS A 40 -8.12 45.12 -3.37
C LYS A 40 -8.01 43.75 -2.72
N GLU A 41 -8.71 43.53 -1.60
CA GLU A 41 -8.77 42.22 -0.94
C GLU A 41 -9.40 41.15 -1.84
N ASN A 42 -10.46 41.49 -2.58
CA ASN A 42 -11.08 40.58 -3.54
C ASN A 42 -10.12 40.23 -4.70
N GLU A 43 -9.42 41.20 -5.29
CA GLU A 43 -8.44 40.92 -6.35
C GLU A 43 -7.30 40.02 -5.86
N ASP A 44 -6.80 40.25 -4.64
CA ASP A 44 -5.75 39.43 -4.05
C ASP A 44 -6.25 37.99 -3.75
N LEU A 45 -7.51 37.86 -3.32
CA LEU A 45 -8.15 36.55 -3.13
C LEU A 45 -8.34 35.81 -4.47
N GLU A 46 -8.78 36.48 -5.53
CA GLU A 46 -8.92 35.89 -6.86
C GLU A 46 -7.58 35.35 -7.37
N LYS A 47 -6.50 36.13 -7.27
CA LYS A 47 -5.15 35.69 -7.63
C LYS A 47 -4.71 34.48 -6.81
N LYS A 48 -5.03 34.44 -5.52
CA LYS A 48 -4.69 33.32 -4.63
C LYS A 48 -5.46 32.05 -5.01
N VAL A 49 -6.74 32.18 -5.35
CA VAL A 49 -7.57 31.05 -5.82
C VAL A 49 -7.03 30.49 -7.13
N GLU A 50 -6.69 31.35 -8.10
CA GLU A 50 -6.12 30.91 -9.38
C GLU A 50 -4.78 30.19 -9.18
N TRP A 51 -3.93 30.74 -8.31
CA TRP A 51 -2.66 30.11 -7.96
C TRP A 51 -2.84 28.73 -7.31
N LEU A 52 -3.78 28.60 -6.37
CA LEU A 52 -4.10 27.33 -5.72
C LEU A 52 -4.69 26.30 -6.70
N ASP A 53 -5.55 26.70 -7.62
CA ASP A 53 -6.11 25.80 -8.64
C ASP A 53 -4.99 25.25 -9.55
N LYS A 54 -4.05 26.12 -9.94
CA LYS A 54 -2.87 25.73 -10.73
C LYS A 54 -1.97 24.75 -9.98
N GLU A 55 -1.73 24.97 -8.68
CA GLU A 55 -0.96 24.03 -7.85
C GLU A 55 -1.66 22.70 -7.67
N ASN A 56 -2.96 22.70 -7.37
CA ASN A 56 -3.75 21.47 -7.23
C ASN A 56 -3.70 20.63 -8.52
N LYS A 57 -3.87 21.28 -9.67
CA LYS A 57 -3.78 20.61 -10.98
C LYS A 57 -2.39 20.05 -11.27
N LYS A 58 -1.33 20.72 -10.80
CA LYS A 58 0.05 20.21 -10.91
C LYS A 58 0.26 18.99 -10.00
N ALA A 59 -0.18 19.07 -8.75
CA ALA A 59 -0.10 17.97 -7.80
C ALA A 59 -0.87 16.73 -8.27
N GLU A 60 -2.05 16.92 -8.87
CA GLU A 60 -2.85 15.83 -9.44
C GLU A 60 -2.11 15.14 -10.62
N ARG A 61 -1.49 15.92 -11.51
CA ARG A 61 -0.68 15.37 -12.62
C ARG A 61 0.55 14.61 -12.13
N GLU A 62 1.24 15.13 -11.11
CA GLU A 62 2.39 14.45 -10.50
C GLU A 62 1.96 13.13 -9.88
N LYS A 63 0.87 13.12 -9.11
CA LYS A 63 0.27 11.91 -8.54
C LYS A 63 -0.05 10.89 -9.61
N ASP A 64 -0.68 11.28 -10.71
CA ASP A 64 -0.99 10.38 -11.83
C ASP A 64 0.25 9.80 -12.50
N ASN A 65 1.29 10.61 -12.70
CA ASN A 65 2.57 10.14 -13.24
C ASN A 65 3.24 9.13 -12.31
N PHE A 66 3.25 9.38 -10.99
CA PHE A 66 3.74 8.43 -10.00
C PHE A 66 2.94 7.13 -10.01
N LEU A 67 1.62 7.21 -10.04
CA LEU A 67 0.76 6.02 -10.11
C LEU A 67 1.03 5.19 -11.35
N ARG A 68 1.25 5.82 -12.52
CA ARG A 68 1.65 5.13 -13.76
C ARG A 68 3.02 4.46 -13.62
N GLN A 69 4.00 5.14 -13.04
CA GLN A 69 5.35 4.59 -12.83
C GLN A 69 5.32 3.38 -11.88
N VAL A 70 4.58 3.48 -10.76
CA VAL A 70 4.39 2.39 -9.80
C VAL A 70 3.66 1.21 -10.43
N LYS A 71 2.62 1.45 -11.22
CA LYS A 71 1.87 0.39 -11.92
C LYS A 71 2.75 -0.36 -12.92
N ASN A 72 3.54 0.36 -13.71
CA ASN A 72 4.43 -0.25 -14.70
C ASN A 72 5.58 -1.03 -14.05
N SER A 73 6.20 -0.48 -13.00
CA SER A 73 7.27 -1.19 -12.27
C SER A 73 6.73 -2.46 -11.59
N ARG A 74 5.56 -2.39 -10.95
CA ARG A 74 4.89 -3.54 -10.34
C ARG A 74 4.51 -4.60 -11.39
N ARG A 75 3.99 -4.21 -12.56
CA ARG A 75 3.66 -5.13 -13.66
C ARG A 75 4.91 -5.87 -14.15
N LYS A 76 6.02 -5.15 -14.34
CA LYS A 76 7.30 -5.75 -14.77
C LYS A 76 7.84 -6.73 -13.73
N LYS A 77 7.80 -6.37 -12.44
CA LYS A 77 8.18 -7.28 -11.35
C LYS A 77 7.33 -8.55 -11.36
N TRP A 78 6.00 -8.42 -11.48
CA TRP A 78 5.09 -9.57 -11.55
C TRP A 78 5.39 -10.51 -12.72
N TYR A 79 5.63 -9.96 -13.92
CA TYR A 79 5.97 -10.78 -15.09
C TYR A 79 7.28 -11.57 -14.88
N ASN A 80 8.30 -10.93 -14.30
CA ASN A 80 9.56 -11.60 -13.99
C ASN A 80 9.40 -12.68 -12.91
N SER A 81 8.59 -12.42 -11.87
CA SER A 81 8.28 -13.41 -10.84
C SER A 81 7.56 -14.63 -11.40
N LEU A 82 6.61 -14.44 -12.32
CA LEU A 82 5.95 -15.54 -13.03
C LEU A 82 6.95 -16.38 -13.85
N LYS A 83 7.89 -15.72 -14.52
CA LYS A 83 8.98 -16.42 -15.23
C LYS A 83 9.84 -17.24 -14.27
N MET A 84 10.20 -16.70 -13.10
CA MET A 84 10.95 -17.44 -12.06
C MET A 84 10.17 -18.66 -11.55
N ILE A 85 8.88 -18.49 -11.25
CA ILE A 85 8.00 -19.60 -10.82
C ILE A 85 7.92 -20.68 -11.89
N SER A 86 7.81 -20.30 -13.16
CA SER A 86 7.79 -21.25 -14.27
C SER A 86 9.10 -22.03 -14.38
N ILE A 87 10.25 -21.40 -14.14
CA ILE A 87 11.57 -22.07 -14.15
C ILE A 87 11.66 -23.08 -13.00
N ILE A 88 11.22 -22.70 -11.80
CA ILE A 88 11.19 -23.59 -10.62
C ILE A 88 10.31 -24.81 -10.91
N GLY A 89 9.11 -24.61 -11.46
CA GLY A 89 8.20 -25.72 -11.79
C GLY A 89 8.79 -26.68 -12.83
N VAL A 90 9.54 -26.16 -13.81
CA VAL A 90 10.26 -27.00 -14.79
C VAL A 90 11.40 -27.78 -14.14
N MET A 91 12.13 -27.17 -13.19
CA MET A 91 13.14 -27.89 -12.39
C MET A 91 12.51 -29.05 -11.61
N ASP A 92 11.40 -28.78 -10.91
CA ASP A 92 10.73 -29.76 -10.06
C ASP A 92 10.12 -30.93 -10.85
N LEU A 93 9.58 -30.67 -12.04
CA LEU A 93 8.88 -31.69 -12.84
C LEU A 93 9.80 -32.48 -13.78
N LEU A 94 10.87 -31.88 -14.29
CA LEU A 94 11.74 -32.52 -15.29
C LEU A 94 13.15 -32.79 -14.77
N ILE A 95 13.82 -31.78 -14.21
CA ILE A 95 15.24 -31.88 -13.88
C ILE A 95 15.45 -32.81 -12.69
N ILE A 96 14.68 -32.65 -11.61
CA ILE A 96 14.84 -33.45 -10.39
C ILE A 96 14.55 -34.94 -10.67
N PRO A 97 13.42 -35.33 -11.31
CA PRO A 97 13.17 -36.73 -11.63
C PRO A 97 14.23 -37.33 -12.58
N LEU A 98 14.70 -36.55 -13.57
CA LEU A 98 15.74 -36.99 -14.48
C LEU A 98 17.07 -37.26 -13.78
N VAL A 99 17.49 -36.38 -12.87
CA VAL A 99 18.73 -36.55 -12.08
C VAL A 99 18.63 -37.77 -11.17
N VAL A 100 17.50 -37.96 -10.48
CA VAL A 100 17.27 -39.14 -9.62
C VAL A 100 17.31 -40.43 -10.44
N PHE A 101 16.67 -40.45 -11.61
CA PHE A 101 16.69 -41.59 -12.52
C PHE A 101 18.10 -41.90 -13.02
N LEU A 102 18.85 -40.88 -13.46
CA LEU A 102 20.21 -41.02 -13.99
C LEU A 102 21.20 -41.55 -12.94
N LEU A 103 21.04 -41.10 -11.68
CA LEU A 103 21.87 -41.53 -10.55
C LEU A 103 21.40 -42.85 -9.92
N GLY A 104 20.30 -43.44 -10.39
CA GLY A 104 19.73 -44.67 -9.84
C GLY A 104 19.28 -44.55 -8.38
N LEU A 105 18.92 -43.34 -7.93
CA LEU A 105 18.53 -43.08 -6.55
C LEU A 105 17.08 -43.53 -6.28
N HIS A 106 16.79 -43.84 -5.02
CA HIS A 106 15.42 -44.16 -4.59
C HIS A 106 14.45 -43.01 -4.85
N MET A 107 13.20 -43.32 -5.22
CA MET A 107 12.16 -42.32 -5.53
C MET A 107 11.92 -41.28 -4.42
N GLN A 108 12.24 -41.59 -3.17
CA GLN A 108 12.13 -40.66 -2.04
C GLN A 108 12.97 -39.38 -2.23
N TRP A 109 14.10 -39.48 -2.93
CA TRP A 109 14.99 -38.35 -3.21
C TRP A 109 14.35 -37.29 -4.12
N ILE A 110 13.33 -37.65 -4.91
CA ILE A 110 12.58 -36.70 -5.73
C ILE A 110 11.87 -35.69 -4.81
N PHE A 111 11.18 -36.18 -3.77
CA PHE A 111 10.42 -35.32 -2.85
C PHE A 111 11.33 -34.44 -2.00
N ILE A 112 12.50 -34.95 -1.58
CA ILE A 112 13.50 -34.16 -0.85
C ILE A 112 14.06 -33.05 -1.74
N GLY A 113 14.47 -33.40 -2.96
CA GLY A 113 14.99 -32.42 -3.92
C GLY A 113 13.96 -31.34 -4.25
N MET A 114 12.72 -31.74 -4.50
CA MET A 114 11.61 -30.84 -4.78
C MET A 114 11.37 -29.89 -3.60
N GLY A 115 11.34 -30.39 -2.36
CA GLY A 115 11.20 -29.54 -1.18
C GLY A 115 12.30 -28.49 -1.05
N ILE A 116 13.55 -28.84 -1.31
CA ILE A 116 14.69 -27.91 -1.26
C ILE A 116 14.59 -26.86 -2.37
N VAL A 117 14.37 -27.30 -3.61
CA VAL A 117 14.29 -26.40 -4.78
C VAL A 117 13.08 -25.48 -4.68
N THR A 118 11.90 -26.01 -4.32
CA THR A 118 10.71 -25.19 -4.10
C THR A 118 10.91 -24.20 -2.94
N PHE A 119 11.57 -24.60 -1.84
CA PHE A 119 11.85 -23.69 -0.71
C PHE A 119 12.71 -22.50 -1.13
N PHE A 120 13.89 -22.76 -1.70
CA PHE A 120 14.78 -21.69 -2.15
C PHE A 120 14.16 -20.89 -3.31
N GLY A 121 13.39 -21.55 -4.18
CA GLY A 121 12.66 -20.91 -5.26
C GLY A 121 11.62 -19.90 -4.75
N ILE A 122 10.77 -20.30 -3.80
CA ILE A 122 9.79 -19.40 -3.20
C ILE A 122 10.49 -18.29 -2.40
N LEU A 123 11.58 -18.59 -1.70
CA LEU A 123 12.36 -17.59 -0.96
C LEU A 123 12.93 -16.51 -1.90
N LEU A 124 13.51 -16.90 -3.03
CA LEU A 124 14.01 -15.97 -4.05
C LEU A 124 12.90 -15.12 -4.66
N VAL A 125 11.75 -15.72 -4.98
CA VAL A 125 10.59 -15.00 -5.52
C VAL A 125 10.02 -14.02 -4.49
N ALA A 126 9.90 -14.45 -3.22
CA ALA A 126 9.42 -13.60 -2.14
C ALA A 126 10.32 -12.39 -1.94
N ASN A 127 11.64 -12.60 -1.89
CA ASN A 127 12.60 -11.52 -1.73
C ASN A 127 12.60 -10.54 -2.93
N TYR A 128 12.57 -11.08 -4.15
CA TYR A 128 12.49 -10.27 -5.37
C TYR A 128 11.22 -9.38 -5.41
N MET A 129 10.10 -9.92 -4.92
CA MET A 129 8.81 -9.23 -4.88
C MET A 129 8.76 -8.17 -3.78
N SER A 130 9.26 -8.46 -2.59
CA SER A 130 9.26 -7.52 -1.46
C SER A 130 10.22 -6.35 -1.69
N GLY A 131 11.33 -6.57 -2.42
CA GLY A 131 12.33 -5.53 -2.67
C GLY A 131 13.04 -5.04 -1.39
N THR A 132 12.90 -5.78 -0.29
CA THR A 132 13.52 -5.55 1.00
C THR A 132 14.73 -6.48 1.13
N SER A 133 15.90 -5.93 1.41
CA SER A 133 17.11 -6.67 1.78
C SER A 133 17.43 -6.35 3.23
N PRO A 134 17.83 -7.31 4.10
CA PRO A 134 17.97 -8.76 3.89
C PRO A 134 16.66 -9.56 4.16
N PHE A 135 16.70 -10.89 3.94
CA PHE A 135 15.57 -11.80 4.15
C PHE A 135 14.87 -11.58 5.50
N ASP A 136 13.60 -11.20 5.46
CA ASP A 136 12.80 -11.09 6.67
C ASP A 136 12.37 -12.50 7.14
N THR A 137 12.32 -12.68 8.46
CA THR A 137 11.70 -13.84 9.13
C THR A 137 10.32 -14.20 8.54
N GLY A 138 9.54 -13.19 8.13
CA GLY A 138 8.26 -13.37 7.45
C GLY A 138 8.37 -14.02 6.06
N GLU A 139 9.42 -13.72 5.29
CA GLU A 139 9.67 -14.32 3.96
C GLU A 139 10.09 -15.79 4.09
N VAL A 140 10.98 -16.08 5.05
CA VAL A 140 11.43 -17.45 5.34
C VAL A 140 10.25 -18.33 5.74
N ARG A 141 9.35 -17.83 6.59
CA ARG A 141 8.14 -18.55 7.01
C ARG A 141 7.22 -18.86 5.83
N LYS A 142 6.97 -17.88 4.95
CA LYS A 142 6.15 -18.06 3.73
C LYS A 142 6.77 -19.09 2.79
N ALA A 143 8.09 -19.02 2.59
CA ALA A 143 8.83 -19.98 1.76
C ALA A 143 8.75 -21.40 2.33
N LEU A 144 8.92 -21.54 3.65
CA LEU A 144 8.82 -22.82 4.34
C LEU A 144 7.41 -23.41 4.20
N THR A 145 6.38 -22.67 4.58
CA THR A 145 4.99 -23.14 4.47
C THR A 145 4.62 -23.45 3.03
N GLY A 146 4.99 -22.59 2.08
CA GLY A 146 4.73 -22.80 0.65
C GLY A 146 5.38 -24.07 0.12
N ALA A 147 6.65 -24.33 0.46
CA ALA A 147 7.36 -25.52 0.02
C ALA A 147 6.71 -26.81 0.54
N PHE A 148 6.39 -26.86 1.83
CA PHE A 148 5.72 -28.04 2.42
C PHE A 148 4.35 -28.31 1.80
N ILE A 149 3.56 -27.25 1.53
CA ILE A 149 2.26 -27.39 0.87
C ILE A 149 2.43 -27.89 -0.57
N THR A 150 3.36 -27.33 -1.34
CA THR A 150 3.62 -27.77 -2.73
C THR A 150 4.03 -29.23 -2.77
N VAL A 151 5.00 -29.62 -1.93
CA VAL A 151 5.44 -31.03 -1.87
C VAL A 151 4.28 -31.93 -1.45
N TYR A 152 3.42 -31.52 -0.52
CA TYR A 152 2.22 -32.27 -0.13
C TYR A 152 1.24 -32.45 -1.28
N LEU A 153 0.92 -31.38 -2.01
CA LEU A 153 0.00 -31.43 -3.14
C LEU A 153 0.55 -32.23 -4.31
N THR A 154 1.88 -32.33 -4.47
CA THR A 154 2.49 -33.20 -5.48
C THR A 154 2.61 -34.64 -4.98
N PHE A 155 2.94 -34.86 -3.71
CA PHE A 155 3.15 -36.18 -3.11
C PHE A 155 1.86 -36.99 -3.02
N VAL A 156 0.77 -36.38 -2.53
CA VAL A 156 -0.49 -37.12 -2.27
C VAL A 156 -1.04 -37.76 -3.55
N PRO A 157 -1.25 -37.04 -4.67
CA PRO A 157 -1.79 -37.63 -5.89
C PRO A 157 -0.92 -38.76 -6.44
N ILE A 158 0.41 -38.59 -6.46
CA ILE A 158 1.36 -39.60 -6.97
C ILE A 158 1.19 -40.90 -6.17
N VAL A 159 1.16 -40.79 -4.84
CA VAL A 159 1.07 -41.96 -3.96
C VAL A 159 -0.33 -42.59 -3.97
N THR A 160 -1.40 -41.78 -4.08
CA THR A 160 -2.78 -42.28 -4.07
C THR A 160 -3.24 -42.88 -5.40
N PHE A 161 -2.84 -42.31 -6.53
CA PHE A 161 -3.30 -42.76 -7.86
C PHE A 161 -2.42 -43.88 -8.44
N GLU A 162 -1.11 -43.90 -8.17
CA GLU A 162 -0.22 -44.94 -8.72
C GLU A 162 -0.15 -46.21 -7.85
N GLY A 163 -0.82 -46.25 -6.70
CA GLY A 163 -0.74 -47.40 -5.79
C GLY A 163 0.69 -47.73 -5.36
N ALA A 164 1.58 -46.73 -5.39
CA ALA A 164 3.01 -46.90 -5.25
C ALA A 164 3.36 -47.44 -3.85
N LYS A 165 3.92 -48.64 -3.79
CA LYS A 165 4.50 -49.19 -2.55
C LYS A 165 5.80 -48.48 -2.24
N ILE A 166 5.75 -47.45 -1.40
CA ILE A 166 6.95 -46.81 -0.86
C ILE A 166 7.53 -47.75 0.21
N THR A 167 8.57 -48.49 -0.17
CA THR A 167 9.52 -49.19 0.73
C THR A 167 8.89 -49.92 1.92
N GLY A 168 8.14 -51.00 1.67
CA GLY A 168 7.74 -51.98 2.69
C GLY A 168 6.78 -51.49 3.79
N THR A 169 6.40 -50.21 3.78
CA THR A 169 5.41 -49.62 4.68
C THR A 169 4.15 -49.29 3.88
N SER A 170 2.97 -49.35 4.50
CA SER A 170 1.74 -48.91 3.85
C SER A 170 1.89 -47.44 3.42
N ALA A 171 1.69 -47.17 2.13
CA ALA A 171 1.67 -45.81 1.57
C ALA A 171 0.75 -44.88 2.37
N ASN A 172 -0.33 -45.43 2.92
CA ASN A 172 -1.27 -44.70 3.79
C ASN A 172 -0.60 -44.14 5.05
N THR A 173 0.30 -44.90 5.70
CA THR A 173 0.98 -44.45 6.92
C THR A 173 1.91 -43.26 6.65
N VAL A 174 2.62 -43.28 5.51
CA VAL A 174 3.51 -42.18 5.11
C VAL A 174 2.69 -40.94 4.79
N VAL A 175 1.60 -41.08 4.04
CA VAL A 175 0.67 -39.99 3.73
C VAL A 175 0.09 -39.40 5.02
N THR A 176 -0.42 -40.22 5.94
CA THR A 176 -0.99 -39.74 7.21
C THR A 176 0.02 -38.95 8.04
N ASN A 177 1.24 -39.46 8.21
CA ASN A 177 2.29 -38.76 8.97
C ASN A 177 2.65 -37.42 8.31
N PHE A 178 2.74 -37.40 6.98
CA PHE A 178 3.05 -36.17 6.26
C PHE A 178 1.90 -35.14 6.31
N THR A 179 0.64 -35.59 6.22
CA THR A 179 -0.54 -34.74 6.44
C THR A 179 -0.51 -34.09 7.81
N TRP A 180 -0.15 -34.83 8.87
CA TRP A 180 -0.02 -34.27 10.22
C TRP A 180 1.08 -33.20 10.32
N ILE A 181 2.24 -33.45 9.70
CA ILE A 181 3.34 -32.47 9.66
C ILE A 181 2.90 -31.19 8.94
N VAL A 182 2.29 -31.32 7.77
CA VAL A 182 1.80 -30.17 6.98
C VAL A 182 0.70 -29.43 7.74
N GLY A 183 -0.23 -30.16 8.35
CA GLY A 183 -1.28 -29.58 9.20
C GLY A 183 -0.71 -28.77 10.36
N ALA A 184 0.30 -29.30 11.06
CA ALA A 184 0.99 -28.57 12.12
C ALA A 184 1.65 -27.29 11.57
N ILE A 185 2.39 -27.36 10.46
CA ILE A 185 3.05 -26.20 9.84
C ILE A 185 2.04 -25.11 9.47
N VAL A 186 0.88 -25.48 8.91
CA VAL A 186 -0.19 -24.53 8.56
C VAL A 186 -0.77 -23.88 9.81
N ILE A 187 -1.04 -24.65 10.87
CA ILE A 187 -1.54 -24.11 12.14
C ILE A 187 -0.51 -23.14 12.75
N PHE A 188 0.76 -23.52 12.79
CA PHE A 188 1.84 -22.66 13.30
C PHE A 188 2.01 -21.39 12.46
N TYR A 189 1.85 -21.48 11.14
CA TYR A 189 1.90 -20.31 10.25
C TYR A 189 0.82 -19.27 10.62
N PHE A 190 -0.42 -19.71 10.79
CA PHE A 190 -1.52 -18.82 11.17
C PHE A 190 -1.41 -18.34 12.62
N ALA A 191 -1.06 -19.22 13.55
CA ALA A 191 -0.90 -18.88 14.96
C ALA A 191 0.19 -17.83 15.16
N SER A 192 1.36 -18.01 14.52
CA SER A 192 2.46 -17.05 14.66
C SER A 192 2.12 -15.69 14.08
N ARG A 193 1.35 -15.62 12.99
CA ARG A 193 0.90 -14.35 12.41
C ARG A 193 -0.02 -13.59 13.37
N THR A 194 -0.91 -14.31 14.06
CA THR A 194 -1.81 -13.72 15.06
C THR A 194 -1.03 -13.22 16.28
N VAL A 195 -0.03 -13.97 16.74
CA VAL A 195 0.85 -13.56 17.85
C VAL A 195 1.66 -12.32 17.48
N GLU A 196 2.27 -12.28 16.29
CA GLU A 196 3.02 -11.10 15.82
C GLU A 196 2.13 -9.85 15.72
N ALA A 197 0.92 -10.00 15.20
CA ALA A 197 -0.04 -8.90 15.12
C ALA A 197 -0.43 -8.38 16.52
N TYR A 198 -0.61 -9.28 17.49
CA TYR A 198 -0.95 -8.91 18.86
C TYR A 198 0.21 -8.21 19.59
N VAL A 199 1.44 -8.72 19.45
CA VAL A 199 2.65 -8.13 20.06
C VAL A 199 2.93 -6.75 19.47
N ASN A 200 2.86 -6.60 18.15
CA ASN A 200 3.07 -5.31 17.50
C ASN A 200 1.92 -4.31 17.74
N GLY A 201 0.70 -4.79 18.01
CA GLY A 201 -0.46 -3.96 18.35
C GLY A 201 -0.43 -3.41 19.78
N LYS A 202 0.26 -4.09 20.71
CA LYS A 202 0.47 -3.61 22.09
C LYS A 202 1.63 -2.63 22.26
N GLY A 203 2.45 -2.44 21.23
CA GLY A 203 3.59 -1.51 21.22
C GLY A 203 3.26 -0.10 20.76
N LYS A 204 1.98 0.25 20.60
CA LYS A 204 1.49 1.61 20.31
C LYS A 204 0.65 2.13 21.46
#